data_AF-A0A3C0GIC2-F1
#
_entry.id   AF-A0A3C0GIC2-F1
#
_cell.length_a   1.000
_cell.length_b   1.000
_cell.length_c   1.000
_cell.angle_alpha   90.00
_cell.angle_beta   90.00
_cell.angle_gamma   90.00
#
_symmetry.space_group_name_H-M   'P 1'
#
loop_
_entity.id
_entity.type
_entity.pdbx_description
1 polymer ?
#
loop_
_entity_poly.entity_id
_entity_poly.type
_entity_poly.pdbx_seq_one_letter_code
_entity_poly.pdbx_strand_id
1 'polypeptide(L)'
;MSEKLVLKDVLKQEPGSAVVYLYEIEFTKGNFAYFHDGVDASLGNVTMLDYTDNSTTRTYTPLPIQMEGNNKTAATKMPQPTISFANVTSVFKTAVGSVDSEEMAGLKVIRRTTLRKYLKSEGDSNNPPIEYPREVYLIDSLKQRSKEALVFQLQAPFDLQGVMVPRRQVVPNLCPWIYQGASEHTENPEHARAKSGCSWHIESKYNPFYTNTLGNLNNEYTVYVNKDNEYLVPSSTSFTTYSSGAITINNFYKTTSTATRLNVDGTVTNSVSVNNYWQATANSSSPGTPSDTNVNFNRIRVYSAYSHGTSYFTFTNDKYNDYVTFTDNTSPSGAFTHNKTLLWKARKPSDNVPPAHGLFWERGDMCSKTLEGCGRRFGFDPISPTSNTSVGKDKFSTQVVIPFGGFPGAKNFS
;
A
#
# COMPACT_ATOMS: atom_id res chain seq x y z
N MET A 1 11.01 -11.51 -15.56
CA MET A 1 10.61 -12.71 -14.80
C MET A 1 11.91 -13.39 -14.40
N SER A 2 12.33 -13.32 -13.12
CA SER A 2 13.60 -13.91 -12.69
C SER A 2 13.59 -15.41 -12.95
N GLU A 3 14.63 -15.92 -13.60
CA GLU A 3 14.77 -17.32 -13.97
C GLU A 3 14.90 -18.20 -12.71
N LYS A 4 14.02 -19.19 -12.53
CA LYS A 4 14.04 -20.07 -11.34
C LYS A 4 15.05 -21.21 -11.54
N LEU A 5 16.31 -20.94 -11.23
CA LEU A 5 17.45 -21.85 -11.47
C LEU A 5 17.29 -23.24 -10.79
N VAL A 6 16.81 -23.29 -9.55
CA VAL A 6 16.57 -24.56 -8.82
C VAL A 6 15.59 -25.48 -9.56
N LEU A 7 14.52 -24.90 -10.10
CA LEU A 7 13.48 -25.68 -10.79
C LEU A 7 14.02 -26.31 -12.07
N LYS A 8 14.88 -25.58 -12.81
CA LYS A 8 15.53 -26.12 -14.01
C LYS A 8 16.45 -27.28 -13.69
N ASP A 9 17.18 -27.21 -12.59
CA ASP A 9 18.15 -28.23 -12.22
C ASP A 9 17.49 -29.52 -11.73
N VAL A 10 16.34 -29.45 -11.06
CA VAL A 10 15.60 -30.65 -10.64
C VAL A 10 14.81 -31.31 -11.77
N LEU A 11 14.51 -30.58 -12.85
CA LEU A 11 13.93 -31.17 -14.06
C LEU A 11 14.96 -31.96 -14.90
N LYS A 12 16.26 -31.87 -14.57
CA LYS A 12 17.29 -32.71 -15.20
C LYS A 12 17.20 -34.11 -14.62
N GLN A 13 17.46 -35.11 -15.47
CA GLN A 13 17.46 -36.53 -15.07
C GLN A 13 18.46 -36.81 -13.93
N GLU A 14 19.56 -36.04 -13.86
CA GLU A 14 20.45 -35.98 -12.71
C GLU A 14 20.68 -34.51 -12.30
N PRO A 15 20.18 -34.07 -11.13
CA PRO A 15 20.36 -32.68 -10.67
C PRO A 15 21.82 -32.33 -10.28
N GLY A 16 22.71 -33.33 -10.28
CA GLY A 16 24.15 -33.20 -10.02
C GLY A 16 24.52 -32.83 -8.58
N SER A 17 23.58 -32.85 -7.64
CA SER A 17 23.80 -32.49 -6.25
C SER A 17 22.67 -33.00 -5.34
N ALA A 18 23.00 -33.36 -4.10
CA ALA A 18 22.03 -33.83 -3.11
C ALA A 18 21.17 -32.68 -2.57
N VAL A 19 19.92 -32.98 -2.17
CA VAL A 19 19.05 -32.05 -1.46
C VAL A 19 19.51 -31.95 0.00
N VAL A 20 19.57 -30.74 0.53
CA VAL A 20 19.97 -30.43 1.90
C VAL A 20 18.85 -29.69 2.61
N TYR A 21 18.60 -30.07 3.87
CA TYR A 21 17.64 -29.40 4.74
C TYR A 21 18.37 -28.62 5.84
N LEU A 22 18.04 -27.33 5.93
CA LEU A 22 18.53 -26.45 6.97
C LEU A 22 17.35 -26.01 7.84
N TYR A 23 17.55 -25.99 9.15
CA TYR A 23 16.53 -25.67 10.14
C TYR A 23 16.96 -24.43 10.93
N GLU A 24 16.09 -23.43 10.99
CA GLU A 24 16.24 -22.25 11.82
C GLU A 24 15.14 -22.29 12.90
N ILE A 25 15.53 -22.33 14.17
CA ILE A 25 14.60 -22.48 15.30
C ILE A 25 14.71 -21.24 16.16
N GLU A 26 13.60 -20.52 16.28
CA GLU A 26 13.50 -19.35 17.14
C GLU A 26 13.41 -19.83 18.61
N PHE A 27 14.33 -19.37 19.45
CA PHE A 27 14.34 -19.67 20.90
C PHE A 27 13.99 -18.46 21.75
N THR A 28 14.14 -17.27 21.19
CA THR A 28 13.63 -16.01 21.74
C THR A 28 13.23 -15.18 20.53
N LYS A 29 12.19 -14.36 20.66
CA LYS A 29 11.67 -13.56 19.54
C LYS A 29 12.79 -12.81 18.81
N GLY A 30 13.01 -13.14 17.53
CA GLY A 30 14.04 -12.57 16.67
C GLY A 30 15.42 -13.25 16.73
N ASN A 31 15.65 -14.20 17.64
CA ASN A 31 16.91 -14.93 17.80
C ASN A 31 16.72 -16.40 17.42
N PHE A 32 17.57 -16.89 16.52
CA PHE A 32 17.46 -18.22 15.92
C PHE A 32 18.71 -19.07 16.17
N ALA A 33 18.48 -20.36 16.41
CA ALA A 33 19.50 -21.40 16.38
C ALA A 33 19.47 -22.09 15.01
N TYR A 34 20.65 -22.43 14.47
CA TYR A 34 20.82 -22.88 13.09
C TYR A 34 21.38 -24.30 13.04
N PHE A 35 20.64 -25.23 12.44
CA PHE A 35 21.01 -26.64 12.39
C PHE A 35 20.81 -27.27 11.01
N HIS A 36 21.47 -28.41 10.77
CA HIS A 36 21.20 -29.28 9.64
C HIS A 36 21.23 -30.75 10.07
N ASP A 37 20.55 -31.61 9.32
CA ASP A 37 20.36 -33.04 9.60
C ASP A 37 21.62 -33.90 9.37
N GLY A 38 22.58 -33.38 8.60
CA GLY A 38 23.87 -34.00 8.34
C GLY A 38 24.07 -34.21 6.84
N VAL A 39 25.02 -33.49 6.24
CA VAL A 39 25.19 -33.47 4.78
C VAL A 39 26.15 -34.57 4.29
N ASP A 40 27.04 -35.03 5.17
CA ASP A 40 27.97 -36.14 4.92
C ASP A 40 28.43 -36.78 6.24
N ALA A 41 29.24 -37.83 6.12
CA ALA A 41 29.81 -38.57 7.24
C ALA A 41 30.78 -37.74 8.11
N SER A 42 31.26 -36.58 7.61
CA SER A 42 32.16 -35.69 8.34
C SER A 42 31.43 -34.91 9.43
N LEU A 43 30.10 -34.75 9.31
CA LEU A 43 29.28 -33.92 10.21
C LEU A 43 29.90 -32.53 10.38
N GLY A 44 30.37 -31.93 9.27
CA GLY A 44 30.90 -30.56 9.28
C GLY A 44 29.79 -29.52 9.35
N ASN A 45 30.09 -28.35 9.91
CA ASN A 45 29.20 -27.19 9.80
C ASN A 45 29.05 -26.78 8.33
N VAL A 46 27.84 -26.38 7.93
CA VAL A 46 27.58 -25.82 6.60
C VAL A 46 27.22 -24.34 6.68
N THR A 47 27.45 -23.59 5.61
CA THR A 47 27.15 -22.14 5.60
C THR A 47 26.26 -21.75 4.44
N MET A 48 25.38 -20.78 4.68
CA MET A 48 24.49 -20.21 3.67
C MET A 48 24.21 -18.73 4.00
N LEU A 49 23.89 -17.93 2.98
CA LEU A 49 23.48 -16.54 3.21
C LEU A 49 22.13 -16.49 3.94
N ASP A 50 21.99 -15.50 4.83
CA ASP A 50 20.73 -15.21 5.52
C ASP A 50 19.67 -14.78 4.50
N TYR A 51 18.44 -15.27 4.66
CA TYR A 51 17.34 -15.00 3.73
C TYR A 51 16.87 -13.54 3.75
N THR A 52 16.94 -12.91 4.93
CA THR A 52 16.49 -11.53 5.16
C THR A 52 17.57 -10.52 4.85
N ASP A 53 18.82 -10.84 5.16
CA ASP A 53 19.99 -10.03 4.88
C ASP A 53 21.07 -10.84 4.16
N ASN A 54 21.03 -10.83 2.83
CA ASN A 54 21.96 -11.59 2.01
C ASN A 54 23.44 -11.17 2.15
N SER A 55 23.76 -10.13 2.93
CA SER A 55 25.14 -9.78 3.26
C SER A 55 25.70 -10.62 4.41
N THR A 56 24.83 -11.19 5.25
CA THR A 56 25.20 -11.99 6.41
C THR A 56 25.31 -13.47 6.05
N THR A 57 26.38 -14.14 6.51
CA THR A 57 26.55 -15.59 6.37
C THR A 57 26.17 -16.29 7.67
N ARG A 58 25.29 -17.29 7.59
CA ARG A 58 24.86 -18.13 8.72
C ARG A 58 25.56 -19.48 8.67
N THR A 59 25.97 -19.96 9.84
CA THR A 59 26.58 -21.27 10.03
C THR A 59 25.57 -22.20 10.68
N TYR A 60 25.32 -23.34 10.06
CA TYR A 60 24.42 -24.38 10.54
C TYR A 60 25.26 -25.52 11.11
N THR A 61 24.93 -25.94 12.33
CA THR A 61 25.63 -27.01 13.05
C THR A 61 24.91 -28.34 12.86
N PRO A 62 25.63 -29.46 12.72
CA PRO A 62 25.01 -30.79 12.60
C PRO A 62 24.26 -31.13 13.89
N LEU A 63 23.00 -31.51 13.74
CA LEU A 63 22.19 -32.08 14.80
C LEU A 63 21.26 -33.11 14.15
N PRO A 64 21.11 -34.33 14.70
CA PRO A 64 20.09 -35.24 14.20
C PRO A 64 18.71 -34.62 14.40
N ILE A 65 18.11 -34.21 13.28
CA ILE A 65 16.81 -33.55 13.19
C ILE A 65 15.97 -34.28 12.15
N GLN A 66 14.73 -34.56 12.50
CA GLN A 66 13.78 -35.16 11.56
C GLN A 66 12.47 -34.39 11.64
N MET A 67 11.93 -34.04 10.47
CA MET A 67 10.63 -33.39 10.35
C MET A 67 9.70 -34.29 9.54
N GLU A 68 8.56 -34.64 10.13
CA GLU A 68 7.57 -35.54 9.54
C GLU A 68 6.21 -34.87 9.43
N GLY A 69 5.37 -35.40 8.53
CA GLY A 69 3.99 -34.95 8.37
C GLY A 69 3.84 -33.59 7.69
N ASN A 70 4.88 -33.08 7.01
CA ASN A 70 4.84 -31.81 6.26
C ASN A 70 4.26 -31.95 4.84
N ASN A 71 3.68 -33.09 4.49
CA ASN A 71 3.10 -33.35 3.17
C ASN A 71 1.89 -32.44 2.92
N LYS A 72 1.95 -31.66 1.85
CA LYS A 72 0.86 -30.80 1.38
C LYS A 72 -0.17 -31.66 0.64
N THR A 73 -1.03 -32.35 1.38
CA THR A 73 -2.16 -33.09 0.80
C THR A 73 -3.37 -32.18 0.65
N ALA A 74 -4.23 -32.48 -0.32
CA ALA A 74 -5.54 -31.80 -0.48
C ALA A 74 -6.57 -32.25 0.58
N ALA A 75 -6.11 -32.65 1.77
CA ALA A 75 -6.97 -33.13 2.85
C ALA A 75 -7.72 -31.96 3.50
N THR A 76 -8.89 -32.27 4.07
CA THR A 76 -9.78 -31.30 4.73
C THR A 76 -9.16 -30.67 5.97
N LYS A 77 -8.15 -31.32 6.58
CA LYS A 77 -7.35 -30.80 7.68
C LYS A 77 -5.92 -30.59 7.20
N MET A 78 -5.36 -29.43 7.54
CA MET A 78 -3.99 -29.13 7.20
C MET A 78 -3.00 -30.02 7.97
N PRO A 79 -1.85 -30.33 7.36
CA PRO A 79 -0.81 -31.10 8.02
C PRO A 79 -0.36 -30.38 9.29
N GLN A 80 -0.30 -31.13 10.40
CA GLN A 80 0.31 -30.70 11.66
C GLN A 80 1.64 -31.44 11.80
N PRO A 81 2.73 -30.95 11.18
CA PRO A 81 3.99 -31.66 11.19
C PRO A 81 4.57 -31.74 12.59
N THR A 82 5.45 -32.72 12.78
CA THR A 82 6.25 -32.83 14.00
C THR A 82 7.72 -32.67 13.64
N ILE A 83 8.47 -32.01 14.51
CA ILE A 83 9.92 -31.91 14.40
C ILE A 83 10.56 -32.54 15.63
N SER A 84 11.49 -33.45 15.42
CA SER A 84 12.20 -34.17 16.46
C SER A 84 13.69 -33.82 16.42
N PHE A 85 14.26 -33.65 17.61
CA PHE A 85 15.66 -33.32 17.84
C PHE A 85 16.28 -34.36 18.76
N ALA A 86 17.51 -34.77 18.48
CA ALA A 86 18.29 -35.51 19.46
C ALA A 86 18.60 -34.64 20.69
N ASN A 87 18.26 -35.15 21.89
CA ASN A 87 18.51 -34.50 23.18
C ASN A 87 19.69 -35.14 23.95
N VAL A 88 20.39 -36.09 23.32
CA VAL A 88 21.59 -36.74 23.90
C VAL A 88 22.82 -35.84 23.88
N THR A 89 22.87 -34.85 22.98
CA THR A 89 24.01 -33.93 22.83
C THR A 89 23.73 -32.60 23.53
N SER A 90 24.79 -31.90 23.96
CA SER A 90 24.66 -30.54 24.48
C SER A 90 24.42 -29.50 23.38
N VAL A 91 24.51 -29.86 22.09
CA VAL A 91 24.46 -28.96 20.94
C VAL A 91 23.19 -28.10 20.95
N PHE A 92 22.02 -28.72 21.14
CA PHE A 92 20.76 -27.99 21.20
C PHE A 92 20.69 -27.04 22.40
N LYS A 93 21.08 -27.52 23.60
CA LYS A 93 21.10 -26.71 24.82
C LYS A 93 22.06 -25.52 24.75
N THR A 94 23.24 -25.71 24.16
CA THR A 94 24.23 -24.63 23.97
C THR A 94 23.70 -23.56 23.02
N ALA A 95 22.98 -23.94 21.97
CA ALA A 95 22.45 -23.02 20.98
C ALA A 95 21.20 -22.25 21.46
N VAL A 96 20.35 -22.90 22.26
CA VAL A 96 19.09 -22.34 22.79
C VAL A 96 19.30 -21.63 24.14
N GLY A 97 20.40 -21.91 24.83
CA GLY A 97 20.74 -21.31 26.11
C GLY A 97 19.93 -21.89 27.27
N SER A 98 19.54 -21.02 28.21
CA SER A 98 18.75 -21.39 29.40
C SER A 98 17.24 -21.37 29.19
N VAL A 99 16.78 -21.25 27.94
CA VAL A 99 15.34 -21.24 27.62
C VAL A 99 14.77 -22.63 27.79
N ASP A 100 13.71 -22.75 28.58
CA ASP A 100 13.01 -24.02 28.74
C ASP A 100 12.26 -24.38 27.45
N SER A 101 12.28 -25.67 27.09
CA SER A 101 11.70 -26.15 25.84
C SER A 101 10.20 -25.87 25.76
N GLU A 102 9.52 -25.80 26.90
CA GLU A 102 8.10 -25.47 27.02
C GLU A 102 7.81 -23.98 26.73
N GLU A 103 8.77 -23.09 26.96
CA GLU A 103 8.63 -21.65 26.66
C GLU A 103 8.76 -21.33 25.16
N MET A 104 9.15 -22.33 24.36
CA MET A 104 9.28 -22.18 22.91
C MET A 104 7.93 -22.21 22.17
N ALA A 105 6.81 -22.45 22.86
CA ALA A 105 5.49 -22.39 22.26
C ALA A 105 5.19 -20.99 21.68
N GLY A 106 4.70 -20.96 20.44
CA GLY A 106 4.45 -19.73 19.67
C GLY A 106 5.66 -19.18 18.92
N LEU A 107 6.86 -19.75 19.10
CA LEU A 107 8.06 -19.37 18.35
C LEU A 107 8.12 -20.06 16.98
N LYS A 108 8.93 -19.53 16.07
CA LYS A 108 9.02 -20.00 14.69
C LYS A 108 10.01 -21.15 14.51
N VAL A 109 9.64 -22.06 13.61
CA VAL A 109 10.56 -23.02 12.99
C VAL A 109 10.52 -22.79 11.48
N ILE A 110 11.69 -22.55 10.89
CA ILE A 110 11.85 -22.33 9.46
C ILE A 110 12.67 -23.48 8.90
N ARG A 111 12.12 -24.15 7.88
CA ARG A 111 12.85 -25.14 7.08
C ARG A 111 13.22 -24.52 5.75
N ARG A 112 14.51 -24.50 5.46
CA ARG A 112 15.08 -24.12 4.17
C ARG A 112 15.53 -25.38 3.44
N THR A 113 15.23 -25.44 2.16
CA THR A 113 15.59 -26.58 1.30
C THR A 113 16.39 -26.04 0.13
N THR A 114 17.56 -26.60 -0.10
CA THR A 114 18.40 -26.25 -1.25
C THR A 114 19.16 -27.48 -1.77
N LEU A 115 19.88 -27.33 -2.88
CA LEU A 115 20.85 -28.33 -3.34
C LEU A 115 22.22 -28.02 -2.73
N ARG A 116 22.99 -29.05 -2.37
CA ARG A 116 24.31 -28.92 -1.72
C ARG A 116 25.23 -27.94 -2.46
N LYS A 117 25.24 -27.97 -3.79
CA LYS A 117 26.05 -27.06 -4.64
C LYS A 117 25.75 -25.56 -4.49
N TYR A 118 24.59 -25.20 -3.93
CA TYR A 118 24.20 -23.81 -3.65
C TYR A 118 24.49 -23.38 -2.21
N LEU A 119 25.20 -24.21 -1.44
CA LEU A 119 25.71 -23.82 -0.14
C LEU A 119 26.96 -22.95 -0.31
N LYS A 120 27.09 -21.94 0.54
CA LYS A 120 28.28 -21.08 0.54
C LYS A 120 29.53 -21.85 0.98
N SER A 121 29.37 -22.85 1.84
CA SER A 121 30.44 -23.78 2.21
C SER A 121 30.97 -24.61 1.04
N GLU A 122 30.21 -24.74 -0.05
CA GLU A 122 30.58 -25.44 -1.28
C GLU A 122 31.08 -24.47 -2.37
N GLY A 123 31.28 -23.19 -2.03
CA GLY A 123 31.81 -22.16 -2.92
C GLY A 123 30.76 -21.34 -3.68
N ASP A 124 29.46 -21.50 -3.38
CA ASP A 124 28.43 -20.67 -4.01
C ASP A 124 28.53 -19.20 -3.57
N SER A 125 28.37 -18.29 -4.53
CA SER A 125 28.48 -16.84 -4.33
C SER A 125 27.26 -16.07 -4.84
N ASN A 126 26.18 -16.77 -5.21
CA ASN A 126 24.94 -16.14 -5.65
C ASN A 126 24.30 -15.28 -4.55
N ASN A 127 23.82 -14.10 -4.92
CA ASN A 127 23.13 -13.16 -4.04
C ASN A 127 21.92 -12.56 -4.80
N PRO A 128 20.66 -12.90 -4.46
CA PRO A 128 20.21 -13.71 -3.31
C PRO A 128 20.60 -15.20 -3.40
N PRO A 129 20.63 -15.91 -2.25
CA PRO A 129 20.89 -17.36 -2.23
C PRO A 129 19.85 -18.13 -3.04
N ILE A 130 20.27 -19.22 -3.66
CA ILE A 130 19.42 -20.06 -4.49
C ILE A 130 18.80 -21.17 -3.61
N GLU A 131 17.49 -21.13 -3.40
CA GLU A 131 16.75 -22.10 -2.58
C GLU A 131 15.28 -22.28 -3.00
N TYR A 132 14.64 -23.32 -2.46
CA TYR A 132 13.19 -23.50 -2.56
C TYR A 132 12.44 -22.51 -1.65
N PRO A 133 11.13 -22.27 -1.89
CA PRO A 133 10.33 -21.47 -0.98
C PRO A 133 10.41 -22.01 0.46
N ARG A 134 10.85 -21.16 1.39
CA ARG A 134 10.96 -21.51 2.81
C ARG A 134 9.63 -21.98 3.38
N GLU A 135 9.68 -23.03 4.20
CA GLU A 135 8.52 -23.50 4.95
C GLU A 135 8.59 -22.92 6.35
N VAL A 136 7.59 -22.11 6.71
CA VAL A 136 7.54 -21.42 8.01
C VAL A 136 6.40 -22.00 8.84
N TYR A 137 6.74 -22.45 10.03
CA TYR A 137 5.83 -23.01 11.02
C TYR A 137 5.97 -22.31 12.35
N LEU A 138 4.94 -22.44 13.18
CA LEU A 138 4.96 -22.04 14.59
C LEU A 138 4.91 -23.28 15.47
N ILE A 139 5.64 -23.26 16.58
CA ILE A 139 5.59 -24.30 17.60
C ILE A 139 4.25 -24.17 18.32
N ASP A 140 3.42 -25.20 18.27
CA ASP A 140 2.15 -25.25 19.00
C ASP A 140 2.37 -25.80 20.42
N SER A 141 2.91 -27.01 20.51
CA SER A 141 3.11 -27.69 21.79
C SER A 141 4.30 -28.66 21.77
N LEU A 142 4.92 -28.86 22.94
CA LEU A 142 5.91 -29.93 23.16
C LEU A 142 5.17 -31.26 23.33
N LYS A 143 5.41 -32.23 22.46
CA LYS A 143 4.74 -33.54 22.48
C LYS A 143 5.48 -34.57 23.30
N GLN A 144 6.80 -34.54 23.26
CA GLN A 144 7.61 -35.51 23.98
C GLN A 144 8.92 -34.85 24.43
N ARG A 145 9.27 -35.12 25.68
CA ARG A 145 10.57 -34.81 26.26
C ARG A 145 11.13 -36.07 26.90
N SER A 146 12.17 -36.62 26.29
CA SER A 146 12.96 -37.70 26.88
C SER A 146 14.43 -37.29 26.96
N LYS A 147 15.26 -38.12 27.59
CA LYS A 147 16.72 -37.90 27.59
C LYS A 147 17.33 -38.03 26.21
N GLU A 148 16.64 -38.68 25.29
CA GLU A 148 17.15 -39.02 23.96
C GLU A 148 16.59 -38.11 22.87
N ALA A 149 15.34 -37.65 23.01
CA ALA A 149 14.66 -36.86 22.00
C ALA A 149 13.75 -35.76 22.59
N LEU A 150 13.65 -34.66 21.87
CA LEU A 150 12.66 -33.61 22.04
C LEU A 150 11.78 -33.57 20.78
N VAL A 151 10.45 -33.64 20.95
CA VAL A 151 9.51 -33.64 19.82
C VAL A 151 8.51 -32.51 19.98
N PHE A 152 8.47 -31.62 19.00
CA PHE A 152 7.52 -30.50 18.95
C PHE A 152 6.46 -30.74 17.88
N GLN A 153 5.22 -30.38 18.20
CA GLN A 153 4.17 -30.23 17.20
C GLN A 153 4.21 -28.83 16.62
N LEU A 154 4.13 -28.76 15.31
CA LEU A 154 4.18 -27.53 14.53
C LEU A 154 2.82 -27.26 13.88
N GLN A 155 2.51 -25.99 13.71
CA GLN A 155 1.31 -25.52 13.02
C GLN A 155 1.68 -24.48 11.97
N ALA A 156 0.95 -24.48 10.85
CA ALA A 156 1.12 -23.46 9.84
C ALA A 156 0.58 -22.10 10.35
N PRO A 157 1.23 -20.96 10.05
CA PRO A 157 0.84 -19.65 10.60
C PRO A 157 -0.54 -19.17 10.16
N PHE A 158 -1.10 -19.74 9.10
CA PHE A 158 -2.44 -19.43 8.57
C PHE A 158 -3.54 -20.34 9.11
N ASP A 159 -3.19 -21.36 9.91
CA ASP A 159 -4.15 -22.24 10.61
C ASP A 159 -4.45 -21.77 12.04
N LEU A 160 -3.83 -20.66 12.47
CA LEU A 160 -4.05 -20.11 13.80
C LEU A 160 -5.48 -19.58 13.94
N GLN A 161 -6.05 -19.77 15.13
CA GLN A 161 -7.38 -19.25 15.44
C GLN A 161 -7.44 -17.73 15.23
N GLY A 162 -8.45 -17.26 14.51
CA GLY A 162 -8.63 -15.83 14.19
C GLY A 162 -7.83 -15.33 12.99
N VAL A 163 -6.99 -16.17 12.36
CA VAL A 163 -6.34 -15.85 11.08
C VAL A 163 -7.22 -16.34 9.93
N MET A 164 -7.69 -15.41 9.10
CA MET A 164 -8.44 -15.71 7.89
C MET A 164 -7.59 -15.38 6.66
N VAL A 165 -7.52 -16.34 5.72
CA VAL A 165 -6.99 -16.14 4.38
C VAL A 165 -8.16 -16.21 3.40
N PRO A 166 -8.31 -15.25 2.46
CA PRO A 166 -7.46 -14.09 2.24
C PRO A 166 -7.58 -13.04 3.36
N ARG A 167 -6.46 -12.46 3.79
CA ARG A 167 -6.44 -11.40 4.81
C ARG A 167 -7.14 -10.11 4.34
N ARG A 168 -7.40 -9.99 3.03
CA ARG A 168 -8.07 -8.85 2.41
C ARG A 168 -9.42 -9.29 1.87
N GLN A 169 -10.47 -8.63 2.31
CA GLN A 169 -11.78 -8.71 1.69
C GLN A 169 -11.83 -7.76 0.48
N VAL A 170 -12.29 -8.28 -0.65
CA VAL A 170 -12.52 -7.51 -1.87
C VAL A 170 -13.99 -7.12 -1.90
N VAL A 171 -14.26 -5.82 -1.79
CA VAL A 171 -15.62 -5.27 -1.88
C VAL A 171 -15.83 -4.69 -3.29
N PRO A 172 -16.99 -4.93 -3.94
CA PRO A 172 -17.30 -4.33 -5.23
C PRO A 172 -17.21 -2.79 -5.18
N ASN A 173 -16.74 -2.18 -6.28
CA ASN A 173 -16.67 -0.73 -6.50
C ASN A 173 -15.84 0.10 -5.50
N LEU A 174 -15.16 -0.54 -4.55
CA LEU A 174 -14.31 0.12 -3.57
C LEU A 174 -12.85 -0.35 -3.68
N CYS A 175 -11.94 0.61 -3.64
CA CYS A 175 -10.50 0.37 -3.68
C CYS A 175 -9.97 0.08 -2.26
N PRO A 176 -9.39 -1.12 -2.00
CA PRO A 176 -8.84 -1.45 -0.68
C PRO A 176 -7.46 -0.85 -0.43
N TRP A 177 -6.85 -0.22 -1.44
CA TRP A 177 -5.48 0.25 -1.38
C TRP A 177 -5.36 1.57 -0.61
N ILE A 178 -4.25 1.74 0.10
CA ILE A 178 -3.89 3.02 0.76
C ILE A 178 -3.61 4.05 -0.34
N TYR A 179 -4.22 5.22 -0.24
CA TYR A 179 -4.07 6.25 -1.28
C TYR A 179 -2.61 6.73 -1.38
N GLN A 180 -2.08 6.87 -2.60
CA GLN A 180 -0.68 7.22 -2.89
C GLN A 180 0.36 6.27 -2.26
N GLY A 181 -0.04 5.13 -1.67
CA GLY A 181 0.87 4.27 -0.93
C GLY A 181 1.86 3.46 -1.77
N ALA A 182 1.73 3.49 -3.10
CA ALA A 182 2.71 2.93 -4.05
C ALA A 182 3.26 4.01 -4.99
N SER A 183 3.10 5.28 -4.62
CA SER A 183 3.62 6.43 -5.33
C SER A 183 5.14 6.52 -5.19
N GLU A 184 5.81 7.21 -6.11
CA GLU A 184 7.27 7.30 -6.17
C GLU A 184 7.94 7.75 -4.86
N HIS A 185 7.31 8.66 -4.11
CA HIS A 185 7.81 9.21 -2.85
C HIS A 185 7.96 8.20 -1.72
N THR A 186 7.34 7.02 -1.86
CA THR A 186 7.59 5.89 -0.96
C THR A 186 8.93 5.29 -1.37
N GLU A 187 10.02 5.99 -1.03
CA GLU A 187 11.36 5.49 -1.29
C GLU A 187 11.61 4.21 -0.48
N ASN A 188 12.50 3.40 -1.06
CA ASN A 188 12.98 2.10 -0.61
C ASN A 188 13.06 1.95 0.93
N PRO A 189 12.74 0.76 1.48
CA PRO A 189 12.82 -0.49 0.72
C PRO A 189 11.52 -0.80 -0.03
N GLU A 190 11.60 -1.55 -1.12
CA GLU A 190 10.50 -2.03 -1.97
C GLU A 190 9.35 -2.67 -1.15
N HIS A 191 9.64 -3.20 0.04
CA HIS A 191 8.63 -3.69 0.99
C HIS A 191 7.69 -2.60 1.54
N ALA A 192 8.10 -1.33 1.54
CA ALA A 192 7.28 -0.20 1.94
C ALA A 192 6.23 0.13 0.87
N ARG A 193 6.61 0.02 -0.42
CA ARG A 193 5.70 0.07 -1.58
C ARG A 193 4.72 -1.10 -1.60
N ALA A 194 5.13 -2.27 -1.09
CA ALA A 194 4.27 -3.46 -1.02
C ALA A 194 3.03 -3.30 -0.10
N LYS A 195 2.90 -2.18 0.63
CA LYS A 195 1.73 -1.88 1.48
C LYS A 195 0.51 -1.42 0.68
N SER A 196 0.68 -0.96 -0.56
CA SER A 196 -0.42 -0.46 -1.39
C SER A 196 -0.24 -0.78 -2.87
N GLY A 197 -1.34 -0.73 -3.61
CA GLY A 197 -1.32 -0.73 -5.07
C GLY A 197 -1.34 0.68 -5.63
N CYS A 198 -1.91 1.66 -4.92
CA CYS A 198 -2.22 2.97 -5.49
C CYS A 198 -0.96 3.79 -5.86
N SER A 199 -0.66 3.84 -7.15
CA SER A 199 0.48 4.53 -7.74
C SER A 199 0.26 6.01 -8.05
N TRP A 200 -0.84 6.60 -7.56
CA TRP A 200 -1.15 8.01 -7.83
C TRP A 200 -0.01 8.92 -7.32
N HIS A 201 0.43 9.86 -8.15
CA HIS A 201 1.57 10.72 -7.82
C HIS A 201 1.30 11.57 -6.57
N ILE A 202 2.31 11.82 -5.73
CA ILE A 202 2.12 12.54 -4.44
C ILE A 202 1.64 13.97 -4.63
N GLU A 203 2.20 14.68 -5.62
CA GLU A 203 1.78 16.02 -6.05
C GLU A 203 0.56 16.00 -6.98
N SER A 204 -0.05 14.83 -7.17
CA SER A 204 -1.24 14.66 -7.99
C SER A 204 -1.03 14.98 -9.46
N LYS A 205 0.20 14.77 -9.91
CA LYS A 205 0.62 14.88 -11.30
C LYS A 205 0.20 13.66 -12.09
N TYR A 206 -0.24 13.89 -13.32
CA TYR A 206 -0.63 12.83 -14.24
C TYR A 206 -0.32 13.23 -15.69
N ASN A 207 0.24 12.28 -16.44
CA ASN A 207 0.53 12.43 -17.85
C ASN A 207 -0.33 11.44 -18.64
N PRO A 208 -1.48 11.87 -19.20
CA PRO A 208 -2.36 10.99 -19.96
C PRO A 208 -1.75 10.64 -21.32
N PHE A 209 -1.79 9.35 -21.70
CA PHE A 209 -1.21 8.87 -22.98
C PHE A 209 -2.16 7.98 -23.80
N TYR A 210 -3.46 8.01 -23.52
CA TYR A 210 -4.45 7.09 -24.10
C TYR A 210 -5.01 7.50 -25.47
N THR A 211 -4.64 8.68 -25.99
CA THR A 211 -4.94 9.11 -27.37
C THR A 211 -3.65 9.54 -28.07
N ASN A 212 -3.63 9.51 -29.41
CA ASN A 212 -2.47 9.99 -30.19
C ASN A 212 -2.11 11.44 -29.86
N THR A 213 -3.10 12.33 -29.70
CA THR A 213 -2.86 13.74 -29.35
C THR A 213 -2.18 13.86 -27.99
N LEU A 214 -2.70 13.18 -26.97
CA LEU A 214 -2.15 13.26 -25.61
C LEU A 214 -0.78 12.58 -25.52
N GLY A 215 -0.61 11.41 -26.16
CA GLY A 215 0.66 10.69 -26.21
C GLY A 215 1.77 11.47 -26.94
N ASN A 216 1.44 12.19 -28.02
CA ASN A 216 2.41 13.02 -28.73
C ASN A 216 2.82 14.28 -27.94
N LEU A 217 1.89 14.89 -27.21
CA LEU A 217 2.17 16.09 -26.42
C LEU A 217 2.92 15.75 -25.13
N ASN A 218 2.63 14.61 -24.51
CA ASN A 218 3.29 14.12 -23.30
C ASN A 218 3.30 15.16 -22.16
N ASN A 219 2.24 15.95 -22.06
CA ASN A 219 2.09 17.01 -21.07
C ASN A 219 1.74 16.44 -19.70
N GLU A 220 2.41 16.93 -18.67
CA GLU A 220 2.05 16.64 -17.28
C GLU A 220 1.02 17.66 -16.77
N TYR A 221 -0.05 17.16 -16.14
CA TYR A 221 -1.14 17.95 -15.56
C TYR A 221 -1.20 17.72 -14.06
N THR A 222 -1.67 18.73 -13.33
CA THR A 222 -1.99 18.60 -11.90
C THR A 222 -3.49 18.37 -11.72
N VAL A 223 -3.86 17.25 -11.10
CA VAL A 223 -5.25 16.79 -10.99
C VAL A 223 -5.59 16.53 -9.53
N TYR A 224 -6.36 17.42 -8.93
CA TYR A 224 -6.84 17.24 -7.56
C TYR A 224 -8.31 16.80 -7.54
N VAL A 225 -8.61 15.82 -6.69
CA VAL A 225 -9.98 15.33 -6.48
C VAL A 225 -10.19 15.10 -4.98
N ASN A 226 -11.30 15.54 -4.41
CA ASN A 226 -11.55 15.31 -2.98
C ASN A 226 -12.21 13.95 -2.71
N LYS A 227 -12.50 13.69 -1.43
CA LYS A 227 -13.21 12.50 -0.93
C LYS A 227 -14.60 12.32 -1.54
N ASP A 228 -15.21 13.39 -2.06
CA ASP A 228 -16.57 13.41 -2.61
C ASP A 228 -16.58 13.32 -4.16
N ASN A 229 -15.44 12.95 -4.78
CA ASN A 229 -15.25 12.87 -6.23
C ASN A 229 -15.35 14.22 -6.96
N GLU A 230 -15.18 15.35 -6.28
CA GLU A 230 -15.23 16.66 -6.89
C GLU A 230 -13.84 17.09 -7.34
N TYR A 231 -13.73 17.61 -8.57
CA TYR A 231 -12.50 18.24 -9.02
C TYR A 231 -12.22 19.50 -8.21
N LEU A 232 -10.95 19.75 -7.91
CA LEU A 232 -10.49 21.03 -7.42
C LEU A 232 -9.69 21.73 -8.51
N VAL A 233 -10.10 22.95 -8.85
CA VAL A 233 -9.49 23.77 -9.89
C VAL A 233 -8.86 25.05 -9.31
N PRO A 234 -7.85 25.65 -9.96
CA PRO A 234 -7.27 26.90 -9.48
C PRO A 234 -8.32 28.01 -9.38
N SER A 235 -8.22 28.87 -8.37
CA SER A 235 -9.10 30.04 -8.19
C SER A 235 -8.96 31.07 -9.32
N SER A 236 -7.88 30.99 -10.12
CA SER A 236 -7.68 31.77 -11.34
C SER A 236 -8.51 31.27 -12.53
N THR A 237 -9.21 30.14 -12.41
CA THR A 237 -10.16 29.67 -13.43
C THR A 237 -11.28 30.70 -13.64
N SER A 238 -11.68 30.94 -14.89
CA SER A 238 -12.78 31.85 -15.21
C SER A 238 -14.13 31.23 -14.89
N PHE A 239 -14.94 31.92 -14.07
CA PHE A 239 -16.29 31.48 -13.69
C PHE A 239 -17.34 32.50 -14.08
N THR A 240 -18.33 32.07 -14.85
CA THR A 240 -19.51 32.88 -15.17
C THR A 240 -20.49 32.85 -13.99
N THR A 241 -20.89 34.01 -13.47
CA THR A 241 -21.98 34.07 -12.48
C THR A 241 -23.29 33.65 -13.14
N TYR A 242 -23.90 32.57 -12.66
CA TYR A 242 -25.11 32.00 -13.25
C TYR A 242 -26.36 32.44 -12.50
N SER A 243 -27.32 32.98 -13.24
CA SER A 243 -28.65 33.36 -12.75
C SER A 243 -29.75 32.75 -13.63
N SER A 244 -29.55 32.76 -14.95
CA SER A 244 -30.37 32.07 -15.95
C SER A 244 -29.59 31.94 -17.28
N GLY A 245 -30.17 31.20 -18.24
CA GLY A 245 -29.65 31.12 -19.61
C GLY A 245 -28.97 29.81 -19.96
N ALA A 246 -28.41 29.76 -21.17
CA ALA A 246 -27.78 28.58 -21.72
C ALA A 246 -26.43 28.27 -21.06
N ILE A 247 -26.06 26.99 -21.05
CA ILE A 247 -24.76 26.50 -20.62
C ILE A 247 -24.05 25.76 -21.74
N THR A 248 -22.73 25.77 -21.69
CA THR A 248 -21.85 25.01 -22.59
C THR A 248 -21.09 23.98 -21.78
N ILE A 249 -21.02 22.75 -22.28
CA ILE A 249 -20.31 21.64 -21.63
C ILE A 249 -18.86 22.04 -21.28
N ASN A 250 -18.41 21.60 -20.10
CA ASN A 250 -17.10 21.88 -19.50
C ASN A 250 -16.84 23.34 -19.09
N ASN A 251 -17.72 24.30 -19.42
CA ASN A 251 -17.60 25.65 -18.90
C ASN A 251 -17.92 25.70 -17.40
N PHE A 252 -17.34 26.69 -16.73
CA PHE A 252 -17.45 26.86 -15.29
C PHE A 252 -18.38 28.00 -14.93
N TYR A 253 -19.20 27.74 -13.90
CA TYR A 253 -20.22 28.65 -13.42
C TYR A 253 -20.10 28.80 -11.90
N LYS A 254 -20.56 29.94 -11.39
CA LYS A 254 -20.70 30.15 -9.95
C LYS A 254 -22.07 30.70 -9.58
N THR A 255 -22.57 30.30 -8.43
CA THR A 255 -23.76 30.86 -7.79
C THR A 255 -23.40 31.32 -6.39
N THR A 256 -24.11 32.30 -5.85
CA THR A 256 -23.87 32.82 -4.51
C THR A 256 -24.92 32.28 -3.54
N SER A 257 -24.49 31.90 -2.34
CA SER A 257 -25.37 31.52 -1.24
C SER A 257 -24.83 32.09 0.07
N THR A 258 -25.53 31.83 1.18
CA THR A 258 -25.04 32.16 2.51
C THR A 258 -24.62 30.89 3.26
N ALA A 259 -23.61 31.01 4.13
CA ALA A 259 -23.15 29.94 5.00
C ALA A 259 -22.74 30.47 6.38
N THR A 260 -22.71 29.58 7.37
CA THR A 260 -22.21 29.91 8.72
C THR A 260 -20.71 29.65 8.80
N ARG A 261 -19.94 30.71 9.02
CA ARG A 261 -18.47 30.69 9.09
C ARG A 261 -17.99 30.60 10.54
N LEU A 262 -16.98 29.77 10.76
CA LEU A 262 -16.21 29.72 12.01
C LEU A 262 -15.00 30.65 11.84
N ASN A 263 -14.88 31.65 12.72
CA ASN A 263 -13.82 32.65 12.69
C ASN A 263 -12.59 32.20 13.49
N VAL A 264 -11.45 32.83 13.23
CA VAL A 264 -10.18 32.50 13.90
C VAL A 264 -10.19 32.85 15.40
N ASP A 265 -10.92 33.90 15.77
CA ASP A 265 -11.14 34.32 17.16
C ASP A 265 -12.09 33.39 17.96
N GLY A 266 -12.56 32.30 17.35
CA GLY A 266 -13.50 31.35 17.94
C GLY A 266 -14.97 31.77 17.84
N THR A 267 -15.27 32.94 17.28
CA THR A 267 -16.65 33.38 17.07
C THR A 267 -17.28 32.72 15.83
N VAL A 268 -18.61 32.79 15.74
CA VAL A 268 -19.37 32.24 14.63
C VAL A 268 -20.13 33.36 13.95
N THR A 269 -19.95 33.52 12.63
CA THR A 269 -20.71 34.48 11.82
C THR A 269 -21.78 33.74 11.04
N ASN A 270 -23.05 34.01 11.37
CA ASN A 270 -24.19 33.49 10.64
C ASN A 270 -24.42 34.33 9.37
N SER A 271 -24.56 33.66 8.22
CA SER A 271 -24.88 34.27 6.92
C SER A 271 -23.75 35.08 6.24
N VAL A 272 -22.58 34.47 6.09
CA VAL A 272 -21.52 34.99 5.20
C VAL A 272 -21.82 34.60 3.75
N SER A 273 -21.64 35.55 2.83
CA SER A 273 -21.76 35.29 1.38
C SER A 273 -20.64 34.35 0.91
N VAL A 274 -21.01 33.22 0.32
CA VAL A 274 -20.10 32.22 -0.25
C VAL A 274 -20.48 31.89 -1.68
N ASN A 275 -19.49 31.46 -2.47
CA ASN A 275 -19.73 31.00 -3.84
C ASN A 275 -19.79 29.47 -3.88
N ASN A 276 -20.75 28.94 -4.63
CA ASN A 276 -20.77 27.55 -5.08
C ASN A 276 -20.22 27.52 -6.50
N TYR A 277 -19.38 26.53 -6.80
CA TYR A 277 -18.69 26.40 -8.08
C TYR A 277 -19.15 25.13 -8.79
N TRP A 278 -19.40 25.27 -10.09
CA TRP A 278 -20.03 24.25 -10.91
C TRP A 278 -19.31 24.12 -12.24
N GLN A 279 -19.23 22.90 -12.75
CA GLN A 279 -18.84 22.61 -14.13
C GLN A 279 -20.07 22.07 -14.87
N ALA A 280 -20.34 22.60 -16.06
CA ALA A 280 -21.44 22.11 -16.89
C ALA A 280 -21.11 20.72 -17.47
N THR A 281 -22.06 19.80 -17.38
CA THR A 281 -21.91 18.41 -17.84
C THR A 281 -22.41 18.19 -19.27
N ALA A 282 -23.17 19.16 -19.81
CA ALA A 282 -23.76 19.14 -21.14
C ALA A 282 -24.00 20.55 -21.69
N ASN A 283 -24.22 20.66 -23.00
CA ASN A 283 -24.80 21.86 -23.61
C ASN A 283 -26.31 21.87 -23.35
N SER A 284 -26.87 22.99 -22.87
CA SER A 284 -28.31 23.11 -22.65
C SER A 284 -28.76 24.56 -22.72
N SER A 285 -29.85 24.83 -23.41
CA SER A 285 -30.47 26.17 -23.48
C SER A 285 -31.31 26.51 -22.25
N SER A 286 -31.69 25.53 -21.44
CA SER A 286 -32.55 25.68 -20.25
C SER A 286 -32.18 24.64 -19.19
N PRO A 287 -30.98 24.73 -18.59
CA PRO A 287 -30.47 23.71 -17.67
C PRO A 287 -31.08 23.77 -16.27
N GLY A 288 -31.87 24.80 -15.95
CA GLY A 288 -32.36 25.08 -14.60
C GLY A 288 -31.27 25.65 -13.68
N THR A 289 -31.56 25.73 -12.39
CA THR A 289 -30.62 26.29 -11.40
C THR A 289 -29.54 25.24 -11.03
N PRO A 290 -28.26 25.61 -10.93
CA PRO A 290 -27.21 24.73 -10.43
C PRO A 290 -27.50 24.21 -9.03
N SER A 291 -27.45 22.89 -8.84
CA SER A 291 -27.61 22.21 -7.56
C SER A 291 -26.95 20.83 -7.59
N ASP A 292 -26.75 20.20 -6.43
CA ASP A 292 -26.15 18.85 -6.32
C ASP A 292 -27.01 17.74 -6.94
N THR A 293 -28.28 18.04 -7.20
CA THR A 293 -29.24 17.11 -7.81
C THR A 293 -29.47 17.39 -9.29
N ASN A 294 -28.95 18.50 -9.82
CA ASN A 294 -29.13 18.87 -11.21
C ASN A 294 -28.03 18.24 -12.06
N VAL A 295 -28.40 17.24 -12.85
CA VAL A 295 -27.47 16.48 -13.71
C VAL A 295 -26.70 17.33 -14.73
N ASN A 296 -27.16 18.55 -15.03
CA ASN A 296 -26.49 19.49 -15.93
C ASN A 296 -25.26 20.15 -15.31
N PHE A 297 -25.08 20.03 -13.99
CA PHE A 297 -23.99 20.65 -13.24
C PHE A 297 -23.34 19.64 -12.30
N ASN A 298 -22.03 19.52 -12.39
CA ASN A 298 -21.25 18.84 -11.37
C ASN A 298 -20.58 19.86 -10.46
N ARG A 299 -20.64 19.62 -9.16
CA ARG A 299 -20.01 20.49 -8.18
C ARG A 299 -18.49 20.32 -8.24
N ILE A 300 -17.78 21.42 -8.13
CA ILE A 300 -16.31 21.47 -8.04
C ILE A 300 -15.89 22.33 -6.85
N ARG A 301 -14.60 22.33 -6.54
CA ARG A 301 -13.99 23.23 -5.55
C ARG A 301 -12.92 24.08 -6.20
N VAL A 302 -12.58 25.16 -5.52
CA VAL A 302 -11.49 26.05 -5.92
C VAL A 302 -10.40 26.03 -4.86
N TYR A 303 -9.16 26.17 -5.29
CA TYR A 303 -8.03 26.33 -4.40
C TYR A 303 -7.14 27.50 -4.84
N SER A 304 -6.38 28.05 -3.89
CA SER A 304 -5.38 29.09 -4.14
C SER A 304 -4.01 28.66 -3.60
N ALA A 305 -2.95 29.42 -3.88
CA ALA A 305 -1.68 29.19 -3.18
C ALA A 305 -1.79 29.69 -1.74
N TYR A 306 -1.24 28.95 -0.78
CA TYR A 306 -1.13 29.42 0.59
C TYR A 306 -0.30 30.71 0.65
N SER A 307 -0.73 31.66 1.48
CA SER A 307 -0.03 32.93 1.73
C SER A 307 0.02 33.21 3.22
N HIS A 308 1.20 33.59 3.69
CA HIS A 308 1.37 34.13 5.04
C HIS A 308 0.56 35.42 5.21
N GLY A 309 0.04 35.64 6.42
CA GLY A 309 -0.80 36.80 6.73
C GLY A 309 -2.22 36.75 6.19
N THR A 310 -2.63 35.67 5.53
CA THR A 310 -4.01 35.43 5.10
C THR A 310 -4.74 34.56 6.12
N SER A 311 -5.99 34.94 6.42
CA SER A 311 -6.92 34.12 7.20
C SER A 311 -7.54 33.05 6.34
N TYR A 312 -7.54 31.81 6.82
CA TYR A 312 -8.23 30.69 6.21
C TYR A 312 -9.37 30.24 7.12
N PHE A 313 -10.52 29.98 6.53
CA PHE A 313 -11.75 29.75 7.24
C PHE A 313 -12.31 28.35 7.01
N THR A 314 -13.12 27.94 7.98
CA THR A 314 -13.97 26.76 7.88
C THR A 314 -15.40 27.15 8.15
N PHE A 315 -16.32 26.32 7.68
CA PHE A 315 -17.75 26.53 7.79
C PHE A 315 -18.40 25.33 8.45
N THR A 316 -19.63 25.52 8.95
CA THR A 316 -20.43 24.41 9.49
C THR A 316 -20.69 23.33 8.43
N ASN A 317 -20.79 23.74 7.16
CA ASN A 317 -20.78 22.85 6.01
C ASN A 317 -19.37 22.85 5.39
N ASP A 318 -18.69 21.70 5.49
CA ASP A 318 -17.29 21.54 5.08
C ASP A 318 -17.06 21.74 3.57
N LYS A 319 -18.13 21.79 2.77
CA LYS A 319 -18.09 22.10 1.34
C LYS A 319 -17.55 23.50 1.06
N TYR A 320 -17.65 24.42 2.00
CA TYR A 320 -17.19 25.81 1.85
C TYR A 320 -15.80 26.07 2.44
N ASN A 321 -15.18 25.08 3.08
CA ASN A 321 -13.86 25.26 3.69
C ASN A 321 -12.82 25.61 2.62
N ASP A 322 -11.84 26.41 3.02
CA ASP A 322 -10.79 26.85 2.12
C ASP A 322 -9.86 25.69 1.74
N TYR A 323 -9.41 25.73 0.49
CA TYR A 323 -8.40 24.83 -0.04
C TYR A 323 -7.19 25.63 -0.52
N VAL A 324 -6.01 25.13 -0.21
CA VAL A 324 -4.74 25.76 -0.61
C VAL A 324 -3.71 24.75 -1.09
N THR A 325 -2.83 25.16 -1.99
CA THR A 325 -1.59 24.45 -2.26
C THR A 325 -0.46 25.00 -1.37
N PHE A 326 0.37 24.10 -0.88
CA PHE A 326 1.55 24.43 -0.07
C PHE A 326 2.60 23.35 -0.20
N THR A 327 3.88 23.75 -0.20
CA THR A 327 5.00 22.83 -0.17
C THR A 327 5.11 22.21 1.22
N ASP A 328 4.91 20.90 1.33
CA ASP A 328 5.07 20.09 2.53
C ASP A 328 6.54 20.12 3.02
N ASN A 329 6.90 21.20 3.71
CA ASN A 329 8.23 21.42 4.30
C ASN A 329 8.14 21.80 5.80
N THR A 330 6.96 21.63 6.42
CA THR A 330 6.74 21.88 7.84
C THR A 330 6.12 20.66 8.51
N SER A 331 6.56 20.33 9.74
CA SER A 331 6.04 19.20 10.51
C SER A 331 5.84 19.50 11.99
N PRO A 332 4.76 20.20 12.35
CA PRO A 332 4.44 20.47 13.75
C PRO A 332 4.19 19.21 14.58
N SER A 333 3.74 18.12 13.94
CA SER A 333 3.42 16.84 14.59
C SER A 333 4.53 15.80 14.52
N GLY A 334 5.70 16.13 13.98
CA GLY A 334 6.78 15.18 13.70
C GLY A 334 6.45 14.15 12.59
N ALA A 335 5.40 14.39 11.80
CA ALA A 335 5.08 13.60 10.62
C ALA A 335 6.16 13.77 9.53
N PHE A 336 6.39 12.75 8.71
CA PHE A 336 7.32 12.87 7.59
C PHE A 336 6.83 13.89 6.55
N THR A 337 7.75 14.74 6.09
CA THR A 337 7.54 15.71 5.03
C THR A 337 8.28 15.26 3.77
N HIS A 338 7.73 15.58 2.60
CA HIS A 338 8.30 15.15 1.32
C HIS A 338 8.93 16.29 0.52
N ASN A 339 8.81 17.54 0.99
CA ASN A 339 9.21 18.74 0.25
C ASN A 339 8.55 18.81 -1.14
N LYS A 340 7.24 18.50 -1.18
CA LYS A 340 6.41 18.42 -2.39
C LYS A 340 5.23 19.37 -2.28
N THR A 341 4.73 19.87 -3.41
CA THR A 341 3.55 20.76 -3.42
C THR A 341 2.28 19.93 -3.32
N LEU A 342 1.59 20.04 -2.19
CA LEU A 342 0.39 19.27 -1.90
C LEU A 342 -0.82 20.20 -1.78
N LEU A 343 -1.99 19.65 -2.05
CA LEU A 343 -3.26 20.30 -1.77
C LEU A 343 -3.70 20.02 -0.32
N TRP A 344 -4.14 21.06 0.37
CA TRP A 344 -4.60 21.07 1.74
C TRP A 344 -6.01 21.66 1.84
N LYS A 345 -6.79 21.18 2.81
CA LYS A 345 -8.11 21.68 3.19
C LYS A 345 -8.03 22.21 4.62
N ALA A 346 -8.63 23.38 4.85
CA ALA A 346 -8.78 23.91 6.20
C ALA A 346 -9.72 23.01 7.02
N ARG A 347 -9.24 22.59 8.19
CA ARG A 347 -9.95 21.78 9.19
C ARG A 347 -10.39 22.62 10.40
N LYS A 348 -9.68 23.71 10.67
CA LYS A 348 -10.05 24.77 11.62
C LYS A 348 -9.69 26.13 11.03
N PRO A 349 -10.39 27.21 11.43
CA PRO A 349 -10.00 28.53 11.00
C PRO A 349 -8.63 28.87 11.61
N SER A 350 -7.78 29.53 10.82
CA SER A 350 -6.43 29.86 11.25
C SER A 350 -5.87 31.08 10.53
N ASP A 351 -5.03 31.83 11.26
CA ASP A 351 -4.22 32.90 10.72
C ASP A 351 -2.75 32.50 10.76
N ASN A 352 -2.05 32.66 9.63
CA ASN A 352 -0.60 32.47 9.53
C ASN A 352 -0.08 31.11 10.05
N VAL A 353 -0.91 30.06 9.99
CA VAL A 353 -0.50 28.68 10.30
C VAL A 353 -0.20 27.96 8.98
N PRO A 354 1.05 27.56 8.72
CA PRO A 354 1.39 26.86 7.48
C PRO A 354 0.70 25.49 7.41
N PRO A 355 0.25 25.05 6.22
CA PRO A 355 -0.34 23.74 6.05
C PRO A 355 0.60 22.60 6.39
N ALA A 356 0.15 21.76 7.33
CA ALA A 356 0.83 20.55 7.75
C ALA A 356 -0.18 19.58 8.37
N HIS A 357 0.20 18.32 8.52
CA HIS A 357 -0.61 17.36 9.26
C HIS A 357 -0.84 17.83 10.70
N GLY A 358 -2.11 17.93 11.12
CA GLY A 358 -2.44 18.34 12.48
C GLY A 358 -3.88 18.82 12.67
N LEU A 359 -4.02 19.87 13.47
CA LEU A 359 -5.32 20.39 13.91
C LEU A 359 -5.97 21.33 12.91
N PHE A 360 -5.17 22.13 12.20
CA PHE A 360 -5.66 23.22 11.34
C PHE A 360 -5.87 22.80 9.90
N TRP A 361 -5.10 21.82 9.43
CA TRP A 361 -5.07 21.43 8.04
C TRP A 361 -5.16 19.91 7.90
N GLU A 362 -5.80 19.48 6.82
CA GLU A 362 -5.81 18.10 6.35
C GLU A 362 -5.50 18.05 4.86
N ARG A 363 -5.20 16.87 4.31
CA ARG A 363 -4.96 16.73 2.87
C ARG A 363 -6.25 17.07 2.12
N GLY A 364 -6.14 17.94 1.11
CA GLY A 364 -7.26 18.36 0.28
C GLY A 364 -7.52 17.42 -0.90
N ASP A 365 -6.46 16.87 -1.49
CA ASP A 365 -6.56 15.76 -2.45
C ASP A 365 -6.64 14.44 -1.68
N MET A 366 -7.81 13.80 -1.74
CA MET A 366 -8.12 12.60 -0.98
C MET A 366 -8.87 11.60 -1.85
N CYS A 367 -8.48 10.34 -1.79
CA CYS A 367 -9.18 9.28 -2.50
C CYS A 367 -10.50 8.93 -1.83
N SER A 368 -11.59 9.04 -2.58
CA SER A 368 -12.94 8.58 -2.23
C SER A 368 -13.08 7.06 -2.11
N LYS A 369 -12.06 6.32 -2.53
CA LYS A 369 -12.05 4.85 -2.72
C LYS A 369 -13.01 4.34 -3.79
N THR A 370 -13.74 5.20 -4.49
CA THR A 370 -14.67 4.77 -5.55
C THR A 370 -13.97 4.67 -6.90
N LEU A 371 -14.56 3.88 -7.81
CA LEU A 371 -14.12 3.84 -9.21
C LEU A 371 -14.25 5.21 -9.90
N GLU A 372 -15.25 6.02 -9.50
CA GLU A 372 -15.40 7.38 -10.02
C GLU A 372 -14.21 8.27 -9.64
N GLY A 373 -13.79 8.25 -8.37
CA GLY A 373 -12.64 9.04 -7.92
C GLY A 373 -11.31 8.59 -8.52
N CYS A 374 -11.15 7.29 -8.80
CA CYS A 374 -10.02 6.78 -9.58
C CYS A 374 -10.13 7.16 -11.06
N GLY A 375 -11.33 7.13 -11.63
CA GLY A 375 -11.60 7.54 -13.01
C GLY A 375 -11.28 9.01 -13.25
N ARG A 376 -11.69 9.91 -12.35
CA ARG A 376 -11.35 11.35 -12.41
C ARG A 376 -9.85 11.62 -12.33
N ARG A 377 -9.08 10.70 -11.74
CA ARG A 377 -7.63 10.79 -11.58
C ARG A 377 -6.90 10.17 -12.78
N PHE A 378 -6.95 8.85 -12.90
CA PHE A 378 -6.24 8.09 -13.93
C PHE A 378 -6.90 8.23 -15.31
N GLY A 379 -8.19 8.52 -15.38
CA GLY A 379 -8.90 8.84 -16.63
C GLY A 379 -8.97 10.35 -16.91
N PHE A 380 -8.19 11.19 -16.22
CA PHE A 380 -8.23 12.63 -16.43
C PHE A 380 -8.07 13.00 -17.92
N ASP A 381 -9.00 13.82 -18.40
CA ASP A 381 -9.04 14.30 -19.78
C ASP A 381 -9.03 15.83 -19.79
N PRO A 382 -7.96 16.49 -20.27
CA PRO A 382 -7.86 17.95 -20.23
C PRO A 382 -8.85 18.61 -21.21
N ILE A 383 -9.45 19.74 -20.82
CA ILE A 383 -10.25 20.58 -21.73
C ILE A 383 -9.39 21.08 -22.90
N SER A 384 -8.16 21.49 -22.63
CA SER A 384 -7.18 21.96 -23.60
C SER A 384 -5.88 21.12 -23.52
N PRO A 385 -5.74 20.09 -24.36
CA PRO A 385 -4.56 19.19 -24.35
C PRO A 385 -3.21 19.88 -24.58
N THR A 386 -3.20 21.08 -25.16
CA THR A 386 -1.98 21.83 -25.48
C THR A 386 -1.50 22.71 -24.33
N SER A 387 -2.24 22.79 -23.21
CA SER A 387 -1.91 23.61 -22.05
C SER A 387 -1.73 22.75 -20.81
N ASN A 388 -0.52 22.73 -20.23
CA ASN A 388 -0.22 22.00 -18.98
C ASN A 388 -0.98 22.53 -17.74
N THR A 389 -1.53 23.74 -17.81
CA THR A 389 -2.42 24.30 -16.79
C THR A 389 -3.90 24.01 -17.05
N SER A 390 -4.23 23.24 -18.10
CA SER A 390 -5.61 22.89 -18.38
C SER A 390 -6.21 22.09 -17.23
N VAL A 391 -7.42 22.50 -16.85
CA VAL A 391 -8.29 21.71 -15.97
C VAL A 391 -8.98 20.60 -16.78
N GLY A 392 -9.57 19.65 -16.06
CA GLY A 392 -10.23 18.49 -16.64
C GLY A 392 -11.60 18.81 -17.20
N LYS A 393 -12.02 18.04 -18.21
CA LYS A 393 -13.41 17.93 -18.61
C LYS A 393 -14.25 17.34 -17.47
N ASP A 394 -15.54 17.57 -17.52
CA ASP A 394 -16.51 17.03 -16.57
C ASP A 394 -16.42 15.50 -16.46
N LYS A 395 -16.44 14.85 -17.63
CA LYS A 395 -16.32 13.40 -17.75
C LYS A 395 -14.86 13.00 -17.93
N PHE A 396 -14.43 12.01 -17.17
CA PHE A 396 -13.16 11.35 -17.37
C PHE A 396 -13.21 10.36 -18.54
N SER A 397 -12.05 10.09 -19.14
CA SER A 397 -11.87 9.10 -20.20
C SER A 397 -12.03 7.69 -19.66
N THR A 398 -12.89 6.90 -20.31
CA THR A 398 -13.04 5.46 -20.06
C THR A 398 -12.12 4.61 -20.93
N GLN A 399 -11.28 5.23 -21.78
CA GLN A 399 -10.28 4.52 -22.60
C GLN A 399 -9.08 4.09 -21.77
N VAL A 400 -8.85 4.73 -20.62
CA VAL A 400 -7.79 4.36 -19.70
C VAL A 400 -8.22 3.13 -18.90
N VAL A 401 -7.38 2.10 -18.93
CA VAL A 401 -7.48 1.00 -17.97
C VAL A 401 -7.06 1.53 -16.61
N ILE A 402 -8.03 1.69 -15.71
CA ILE A 402 -7.73 2.14 -14.34
C ILE A 402 -6.85 1.07 -13.69
N PRO A 403 -5.71 1.42 -13.10
CA PRO A 403 -4.79 0.45 -12.50
C PRO A 403 -5.42 -0.34 -11.34
N PHE A 404 -6.51 0.20 -10.78
CA PHE A 404 -7.31 -0.42 -9.72
C PHE A 404 -8.78 -0.35 -10.14
N GLY A 405 -9.32 -1.46 -10.63
CA GLY A 405 -10.67 -1.56 -11.18
C GLY A 405 -11.26 -2.94 -10.91
N GLY A 406 -12.56 -2.98 -10.61
CA GLY A 406 -13.27 -4.11 -10.01
C GLY A 406 -13.03 -5.47 -10.69
N PHE A 407 -12.99 -6.50 -9.85
CA PHE A 407 -12.87 -7.89 -10.29
C PHE A 407 -14.00 -8.22 -11.29
N PRO A 408 -13.68 -8.88 -12.42
CA PRO A 408 -14.70 -9.41 -13.31
C PRO A 408 -15.74 -10.20 -12.51
N GLY A 409 -17.01 -9.75 -12.54
CA GLY A 409 -18.11 -10.38 -11.80
C GLY A 409 -18.55 -9.68 -10.50
N ALA A 410 -17.90 -8.61 -10.05
CA ALA A 410 -18.26 -7.92 -8.79
C ALA A 410 -19.71 -7.38 -8.76
N LYS A 411 -20.32 -7.09 -9.92
CA LYS A 411 -21.75 -6.72 -10.03
C LYS A 411 -22.72 -7.88 -9.83
N ASN A 412 -22.26 -9.13 -9.96
CA ASN A 412 -23.09 -10.33 -9.80
C ASN A 412 -23.16 -10.79 -8.32
N PHE A 413 -22.42 -10.13 -7.43
CA PHE A 413 -22.31 -10.48 -6.01
C PHE A 413 -22.73 -9.33 -5.09
N SER A 414 -23.31 -8.25 -5.63
CA SER A 414 -23.81 -7.09 -4.87
C SER A 414 -25.31 -7.12 -4.69
#